data_AF-A0A3S1SBM6-F1
#
_entry.id   AF-A0A3S1SBM6-F1
#
_cell.length_a   1.000
_cell.length_b   1.000
_cell.length_c   1.000
_cell.angle_alpha   90.00
_cell.angle_beta   90.00
_cell.angle_gamma   90.00
#
_symmetry.space_group_name_H-M   'P 1'
#
loop_
_entity.id
_entity.type
_entity.pdbx_description
1 polymer ?
#
loop_
_entity_poly.entity_id
_entity_poly.type
_entity_poly.pdbx_seq_one_letter_code
_entity_poly.pdbx_strand_id
1 'polypeptide(L)'
;FVVQPMEVASVFFLASIAGKVPVGVFWRTLAAAILMVLARYLGDARIFNPTLGVLLSIAFWLYILGELYFGAMADAISKSTRPIRLGYFWIRLIMTIGWAIYPILHFVDVVIGTGHVAPIIVLYTIADLINLIAVSMIVLAVAGEERF
;
A
#
# COMPACT_ATOMS: atom_id res chain seq x y z
N PHE A 1 -10.84 -3.43 3.69
CA PHE A 1 -11.22 -3.66 2.28
C PHE A 1 -10.98 -2.45 1.38
N VAL A 2 -11.33 -1.22 1.79
CA VAL A 2 -11.24 -0.04 0.90
C VAL A 2 -9.93 0.74 1.06
N VAL A 3 -9.31 0.69 2.23
CA VAL A 3 -8.19 1.58 2.59
C VAL A 3 -6.97 1.37 1.69
N GLN A 4 -6.46 0.14 1.55
CA GLN A 4 -5.28 -0.12 0.72
C GLN A 4 -5.48 0.23 -0.77
N PRO A 5 -6.61 -0.15 -1.42
CA PRO A 5 -6.93 0.33 -2.76
C PRO A 5 -6.97 1.86 -2.88
N MET A 6 -7.52 2.55 -1.88
CA MET A 6 -7.61 4.01 -1.87
C MET A 6 -6.24 4.67 -1.70
N GLU A 7 -5.36 4.11 -0.87
CA GLU A 7 -3.97 4.58 -0.75
C GLU A 7 -3.19 4.37 -2.06
N VAL A 8 -3.35 3.24 -2.74
CA VAL A 8 -2.72 3.02 -4.06
C VAL A 8 -3.23 4.03 -5.09
N ALA A 9 -4.54 4.31 -5.09
CA ALA A 9 -5.13 5.32 -5.95
C ALA A 9 -4.59 6.73 -5.64
N SER A 10 -4.45 7.10 -4.36
CA SER A 10 -3.94 8.42 -3.97
C SER A 10 -2.50 8.64 -4.45
N VAL A 11 -1.65 7.60 -4.41
CA VAL A 11 -0.28 7.67 -4.93
C VAL A 11 -0.26 7.83 -6.45
N PHE A 12 -1.15 7.14 -7.17
CA PHE A 12 -1.29 7.35 -8.61
C PHE A 12 -1.66 8.81 -8.94
N PHE A 13 -2.60 9.40 -8.20
CA PHE A 13 -2.98 10.79 -8.41
C PHE A 13 -1.85 11.78 -8.06
N LEU A 14 -1.09 11.52 -6.99
CA LEU A 14 0.10 12.29 -6.65
C LEU A 14 1.12 12.27 -7.81
N ALA A 15 1.40 11.10 -8.37
CA ALA A 15 2.31 10.96 -9.51
C ALA A 15 1.74 11.59 -10.79
N SER A 16 0.42 11.58 -10.97
CA SER A 16 -0.25 12.18 -12.14
C SER A 16 -0.23 13.71 -12.13
N ILE A 17 -0.12 14.33 -10.95
CA ILE A 17 0.11 15.78 -10.81
C ILE A 17 1.54 16.13 -11.24
N ALA A 18 2.50 15.26 -10.90
CA ALA A 18 3.91 15.43 -11.24
C ALA A 18 4.20 15.31 -12.74
N GLY A 19 3.41 14.50 -13.46
CA GLY A 19 3.58 14.30 -14.90
C GLY A 19 2.57 13.31 -15.48
N LYS A 20 2.61 13.09 -16.79
CA LYS A 20 1.70 12.16 -17.47
C LYS A 20 2.02 10.72 -17.08
N VAL A 21 1.13 10.08 -16.31
CA VAL A 21 1.16 8.64 -16.01
C VAL A 21 0.05 7.94 -16.83
N PRO A 22 0.34 6.83 -17.54
CA PRO A 22 -0.68 6.11 -18.30
C PRO A 22 -1.81 5.59 -17.40
N VAL A 23 -3.07 5.78 -17.81
CA VAL A 23 -4.25 5.29 -17.07
C VAL A 23 -4.26 3.76 -16.89
N GLY A 24 -3.57 3.02 -17.75
CA GLY A 24 -3.38 1.58 -17.59
C GLY A 24 -2.64 1.20 -16.31
N VAL A 25 -1.72 2.06 -15.83
CA VAL A 25 -1.01 1.84 -14.55
C VAL A 25 -2.00 1.91 -13.39
N PHE A 26 -2.91 2.89 -13.39
CA PHE A 26 -3.94 3.02 -12.36
C PHE A 26 -4.78 1.74 -12.22
N TRP A 27 -5.32 1.23 -13.32
CA TRP A 27 -6.18 0.05 -13.25
C TRP A 27 -5.42 -1.21 -12.85
N ARG A 28 -4.17 -1.35 -13.30
CA ARG A 28 -3.29 -2.46 -12.93
C ARG A 28 -2.96 -2.46 -11.44
N THR A 29 -2.58 -1.31 -10.88
CA THR A 29 -2.22 -1.19 -9.45
C THR A 29 -3.46 -1.25 -8.56
N LEU A 30 -4.56 -0.63 -8.95
CA LEU A 30 -5.84 -0.68 -8.23
C LEU A 30 -6.39 -2.11 -8.20
N ALA A 31 -6.41 -2.81 -9.34
CA ALA A 31 -6.85 -4.20 -9.39
C ALA A 31 -5.94 -5.09 -8.52
N ALA A 32 -4.62 -4.91 -8.57
CA ALA A 32 -3.69 -5.63 -7.69
C ALA A 32 -4.01 -5.36 -6.21
N ALA A 33 -4.31 -4.12 -5.82
CA ALA A 33 -4.65 -3.78 -4.44
C ALA A 33 -5.96 -4.42 -3.98
N ILE A 34 -6.96 -4.48 -4.86
CA ILE A 34 -8.22 -5.18 -4.58
C ILE A 34 -7.97 -6.68 -4.44
N LEU A 35 -7.26 -7.29 -5.38
CA LEU A 35 -6.93 -8.71 -5.37
C LEU A 35 -6.08 -9.10 -4.16
N MET A 36 -5.16 -8.24 -3.73
CA MET A 36 -4.36 -8.39 -2.52
C MET A 36 -5.27 -8.59 -1.29
N VAL A 37 -6.22 -7.67 -1.07
CA VAL A 37 -7.09 -7.72 0.10
C VAL A 37 -8.12 -8.86 -0.02
N LEU A 38 -8.64 -9.11 -1.22
CA LEU A 38 -9.56 -10.23 -1.46
C LEU A 38 -8.88 -11.58 -1.23
N ALA A 39 -7.66 -11.79 -1.71
CA ALA A 39 -6.93 -13.03 -1.51
C ALA A 39 -6.72 -13.34 -0.02
N ARG A 40 -6.36 -12.33 0.77
CA ARG A 40 -6.26 -12.43 2.22
C ARG A 40 -7.59 -12.87 2.85
N TYR A 41 -8.69 -12.18 2.50
CA TYR A 41 -10.02 -12.50 3.01
C TYR A 41 -10.50 -13.91 2.62
N LEU A 42 -10.24 -14.35 1.39
CA LEU A 42 -10.61 -15.70 0.94
C LEU A 42 -9.83 -16.79 1.70
N GLY A 43 -8.59 -16.50 2.10
CA GLY A 43 -7.83 -17.34 3.03
C GLY A 43 -8.46 -17.40 4.42
N ASP A 44 -8.87 -16.26 4.96
CA ASP A 44 -9.52 -16.15 6.28
C ASP A 44 -10.88 -16.84 6.32
N ALA A 45 -11.65 -16.71 5.24
CA ALA A 45 -12.94 -17.37 5.05
C ALA A 45 -12.82 -18.89 4.79
N ARG A 46 -11.60 -19.43 4.71
CA ARG A 46 -11.30 -20.84 4.38
C ARG A 46 -11.88 -21.30 3.05
N ILE A 47 -12.10 -20.36 2.12
CA ILE A 47 -12.48 -20.67 0.74
C ILE A 47 -11.27 -21.24 -0.01
N PHE A 48 -10.07 -20.74 0.32
CA PHE A 48 -8.79 -21.32 -0.08
C PHE A 48 -7.98 -21.77 1.13
N ASN A 49 -6.88 -22.49 0.89
CA ASN A 49 -5.87 -22.72 1.92
C ASN A 49 -5.38 -21.37 2.48
N PRO A 50 -5.34 -21.18 3.81
CA PRO A 50 -4.97 -19.87 4.37
C PRO A 50 -3.56 -19.41 3.99
N THR A 51 -2.59 -20.33 3.94
CA THR A 51 -1.22 -20.04 3.48
C THR A 51 -1.21 -19.54 2.04
N LEU A 52 -2.02 -20.12 1.15
CA LEU A 52 -2.17 -19.65 -0.23
C LEU A 52 -2.71 -18.21 -0.26
N GLY A 53 -3.71 -17.89 0.58
CA GLY A 53 -4.26 -16.54 0.70
C GLY A 53 -3.19 -15.51 1.08
N VAL A 54 -2.34 -15.84 2.06
CA VAL A 54 -1.21 -14.97 2.48
C VAL A 54 -0.21 -14.77 1.34
N LEU A 55 0.21 -15.85 0.68
CA LEU A 55 1.20 -15.79 -0.39
C LEU A 55 0.70 -14.99 -1.59
N LEU A 56 -0.55 -15.16 -2.00
CA LEU A 56 -1.16 -14.36 -3.07
C LEU A 56 -1.25 -12.89 -2.68
N SER A 57 -1.65 -12.58 -1.44
CA SER A 57 -1.65 -11.20 -0.94
C SER A 57 -0.25 -10.57 -1.03
N ILE A 58 0.79 -11.29 -0.63
CA ILE A 58 2.17 -10.81 -0.73
C ILE A 58 2.58 -10.59 -2.19
N ALA A 59 2.22 -11.51 -3.10
CA ALA A 59 2.55 -11.39 -4.51
C ALA A 59 1.94 -10.12 -5.15
N PHE A 60 0.67 -9.82 -4.89
CA PHE A 60 0.03 -8.60 -5.37
C PHE A 60 0.61 -7.33 -4.74
N TRP A 61 0.97 -7.38 -3.45
CA TRP A 61 1.65 -6.29 -2.78
C TRP A 61 3.01 -5.99 -3.41
N LEU A 62 3.83 -7.01 -3.67
CA LEU A 62 5.13 -6.87 -4.34
C LEU A 62 4.99 -6.32 -5.76
N TYR A 63 3.94 -6.70 -6.48
CA TYR A 63 3.62 -6.13 -7.78
C TYR A 63 3.35 -4.62 -7.70
N ILE A 64 2.57 -4.17 -6.71
CA ILE A 64 2.32 -2.74 -6.47
C ILE A 64 3.64 -2.02 -6.17
N LEU A 65 4.50 -2.60 -5.32
CA LEU A 65 5.83 -2.04 -5.04
C LEU A 65 6.70 -1.95 -6.31
N GLY A 66 6.64 -2.95 -7.18
CA GLY A 66 7.32 -2.91 -8.48
C GLY A 66 6.90 -1.69 -9.32
N GLU A 67 5.60 -1.44 -9.43
CA GLU A 67 5.07 -0.25 -10.14
C GLU A 67 5.46 1.07 -9.47
N LEU A 68 5.54 1.11 -8.13
CA LEU A 68 5.95 2.29 -7.38
C LEU A 68 7.44 2.62 -7.51
N TYR A 69 8.30 1.62 -7.62
CA TYR A 69 9.76 1.84 -7.65
C TYR A 69 10.31 1.93 -9.07
N PHE A 70 9.76 1.16 -10.01
CA PHE A 70 10.31 1.00 -11.36
C PHE A 70 9.30 1.30 -12.48
N GLY A 71 8.07 1.72 -12.13
CA GLY A 71 7.02 2.03 -13.09
C GLY A 71 6.95 3.50 -13.51
N ALA A 72 5.97 3.80 -14.34
CA ALA A 72 5.78 5.14 -14.91
C ALA A 72 5.51 6.24 -13.86
N MET A 73 5.04 5.87 -12.66
CA MET A 73 4.89 6.81 -11.55
C MET A 73 6.25 7.34 -11.07
N ALA A 74 7.24 6.46 -10.91
CA ALA A 74 8.58 6.85 -10.50
C ALA A 74 9.25 7.76 -11.54
N ASP A 75 9.05 7.47 -12.82
CA ASP A 75 9.56 8.29 -13.93
C ASP A 75 8.96 9.69 -13.93
N ALA A 76 7.64 9.82 -13.72
CA ALA A 76 6.97 11.11 -13.62
C ALA A 76 7.48 11.93 -12.43
N ILE A 77 7.59 11.29 -11.25
CA ILE A 77 8.09 11.92 -10.03
C ILE A 77 9.55 12.36 -10.17
N SER A 78 10.41 11.61 -10.89
CA SER A 78 11.84 11.96 -11.03
C SER A 78 12.07 13.37 -11.62
N LYS A 79 11.11 13.86 -12.42
CA LYS A 79 11.14 15.15 -13.12
C LYS A 79 10.38 16.25 -12.36
N SER A 80 9.77 15.95 -11.22
CA SER A 80 8.93 16.88 -10.45
C SER A 80 9.75 17.81 -9.56
N THR A 81 9.07 18.66 -8.79
CA THR A 81 9.67 19.48 -7.74
C THR A 81 10.24 18.66 -6.58
N ARG A 82 11.07 19.29 -5.73
CA ARG A 82 11.65 18.64 -4.54
C ARG A 82 10.60 18.16 -3.53
N PRO A 83 9.54 18.93 -3.17
CA PRO A 83 8.52 18.47 -2.23
C PRO A 83 7.82 17.20 -2.70
N ILE A 84 7.38 17.15 -3.97
CA ILE A 84 6.74 15.97 -4.56
C ILE A 84 7.66 14.75 -4.52
N ARG A 85 8.95 14.89 -4.90
CA ARG A 85 9.92 13.79 -4.83
C ARG A 85 10.12 13.27 -3.42
N LEU A 86 10.22 14.17 -2.43
CA LEU A 86 10.41 13.80 -1.04
C LEU A 86 9.17 13.09 -0.49
N GLY A 87 7.97 13.61 -0.76
CA GLY A 87 6.73 12.99 -0.32
C GLY A 87 6.53 11.61 -0.92
N TYR A 88 6.75 11.46 -2.23
CA TYR A 88 6.70 10.17 -2.90
C TYR A 88 7.70 9.17 -2.31
N PHE A 89 8.93 9.62 -1.99
CA PHE A 89 9.95 8.78 -1.35
C PHE A 89 9.49 8.24 0.01
N TRP A 90 8.88 9.07 0.86
CA TRP A 90 8.38 8.61 2.15
C TRP A 90 7.16 7.70 2.03
N ILE A 91 6.23 8.02 1.14
CA ILE A 91 5.03 7.19 0.93
C ILE A 91 5.42 5.80 0.44
N ARG A 92 6.30 5.68 -0.57
CA ARG A 92 6.74 4.35 -1.04
C ARG A 92 7.51 3.57 0.04
N LEU A 93 8.24 4.25 0.92
CA LEU A 93 8.91 3.61 2.06
C LEU A 93 7.90 3.08 3.07
N ILE A 94 6.85 3.85 3.40
CA ILE A 94 5.76 3.40 4.28
C ILE A 94 5.02 2.21 3.65
N MET A 95 4.72 2.26 2.35
CA MET A 95 4.09 1.14 1.63
C MET A 95 4.99 -0.10 1.51
N THR A 96 6.30 0.03 1.75
CA THR A 96 7.24 -1.09 1.74
C THR A 96 7.48 -1.64 3.14
N ILE A 97 7.76 -0.79 4.12
CA ILE A 97 8.13 -1.21 5.48
C ILE A 97 6.92 -1.23 6.39
N GLY A 98 6.14 -0.14 6.39
CA GLY A 98 4.93 -0.02 7.22
C GLY A 98 3.87 -1.04 6.84
N TRP A 99 3.66 -1.27 5.54
CA TRP A 99 2.71 -2.27 5.07
C TRP A 99 3.18 -3.71 5.28
N ALA A 100 4.49 -3.98 5.44
CA ALA A 100 4.99 -5.33 5.69
C ALA A 100 4.44 -5.93 6.99
N ILE A 101 4.03 -5.08 7.94
CA ILE A 101 3.38 -5.49 9.19
C ILE A 101 2.10 -6.29 8.90
N TYR A 102 1.32 -5.91 7.90
CA TYR A 102 0.03 -6.56 7.62
C TYR A 102 0.15 -8.05 7.24
N PRO A 103 0.98 -8.46 6.25
CA PRO A 103 1.17 -9.87 5.94
C PRO A 103 1.90 -10.63 7.04
N ILE A 104 2.85 -10.00 7.76
CA ILE A 104 3.56 -10.66 8.88
C ILE A 104 2.57 -11.03 9.99
N LEU A 105 1.79 -10.07 10.46
CA LEU A 105 0.79 -10.31 11.51
C LEU A 105 -0.26 -11.32 11.05
N HIS A 106 -0.64 -11.29 9.77
CA HIS A 106 -1.64 -12.21 9.22
C HIS A 106 -1.12 -13.64 9.17
N PHE A 107 0.14 -13.81 8.75
CA PHE A 107 0.80 -15.11 8.78
C PHE A 107 0.87 -15.67 10.20
N VAL A 108 1.23 -14.86 11.18
CA VAL A 108 1.25 -15.27 12.60
C VAL A 108 -0.15 -15.64 13.08
N ASP A 109 -1.14 -14.81 12.80
CA ASP A 109 -2.52 -14.99 13.27
C ASP A 109 -3.17 -16.26 12.71
N VAL A 110 -3.03 -16.47 11.40
CA VAL A 110 -3.82 -17.45 10.65
C VAL A 110 -3.03 -18.70 10.28
N VAL A 111 -1.77 -18.56 9.88
CA VAL A 111 -0.94 -19.70 9.42
C VAL A 111 -0.25 -20.38 10.59
N ILE A 112 0.37 -19.62 11.49
CA ILE A 112 0.91 -20.17 12.74
C ILE A 112 -0.24 -20.54 13.69
N GLY A 113 -1.39 -19.85 13.56
CA GLY A 113 -2.61 -20.20 14.27
C GLY A 113 -2.62 -19.71 15.71
N THR A 114 -1.99 -18.56 15.98
CA THR A 114 -2.09 -17.92 17.31
C THR A 114 -3.53 -17.54 17.65
N GLY A 115 -4.39 -17.38 16.63
CA GLY A 115 -5.77 -16.89 16.77
C GLY A 115 -5.80 -15.42 17.13
N HIS A 116 -6.92 -14.74 16.89
CA HIS A 116 -7.11 -13.29 17.05
C HIS A 116 -6.92 -12.79 18.49
N VAL A 117 -5.70 -12.85 18.99
CA VAL A 117 -5.31 -12.49 20.35
C VAL A 117 -5.12 -10.99 20.46
N ALA A 118 -5.38 -10.45 21.65
CA ALA A 118 -5.31 -9.01 21.90
C ALA A 118 -3.99 -8.34 21.41
N PRO A 119 -2.79 -8.94 21.57
CA PRO A 119 -1.56 -8.33 21.06
C PRO A 119 -1.56 -8.10 19.55
N ILE A 120 -2.11 -9.04 18.77
CA ILE A 120 -2.16 -8.93 17.30
C ILE A 120 -3.09 -7.79 16.88
N ILE A 121 -4.25 -7.68 17.52
CA ILE A 121 -5.22 -6.62 17.26
C ILE A 121 -4.64 -5.24 17.60
N VAL A 122 -3.91 -5.13 18.71
CA VAL A 122 -3.22 -3.90 19.11
C VAL A 122 -2.15 -3.52 18.07
N LEU A 123 -1.35 -4.49 17.60
CA LEU A 123 -0.34 -4.24 16.59
C LEU A 123 -0.95 -3.76 15.26
N TYR A 124 -2.07 -4.34 14.82
CA TYR A 124 -2.80 -3.84 13.65
C TYR A 124 -3.28 -2.40 13.84
N THR A 125 -3.89 -2.10 14.99
CA THR A 125 -4.40 -0.75 15.29
C THR A 125 -3.28 0.29 15.29
N ILE A 126 -2.13 -0.02 15.89
CA ILE A 126 -0.97 0.86 15.91
C ILE A 126 -0.41 1.03 14.49
N ALA A 127 -0.32 -0.05 13.72
CA ALA A 127 0.14 0.01 12.34
C ALA A 127 -0.78 0.91 11.49
N ASP A 128 -2.09 0.78 11.61
CA ASP A 128 -3.06 1.63 10.91
C ASP A 128 -2.95 3.08 11.33
N LEU A 129 -2.84 3.36 12.63
CA LEU A 129 -2.67 4.72 13.14
C LEU A 129 -1.45 5.40 12.50
N ILE A 130 -0.33 4.69 12.41
CA ILE A 130 0.91 5.24 11.85
C ILE A 130 0.82 5.32 10.33
N ASN A 131 0.48 4.21 9.65
CA ASN A 131 0.57 4.11 8.20
C ASN A 131 -0.44 5.05 7.51
N LEU A 132 -1.68 5.11 8.00
CA LEU A 132 -2.74 5.89 7.35
C LEU A 132 -2.57 7.40 7.61
N ILE A 133 -2.23 7.78 8.84
CA ILE A 133 -2.02 9.19 9.20
C ILE A 133 -0.76 9.70 8.53
N ALA A 134 0.36 8.96 8.58
CA ALA A 134 1.61 9.42 8.00
C ALA A 134 1.48 9.67 6.49
N VAL A 135 0.88 8.74 5.74
CA VAL A 135 0.66 8.92 4.28
C VAL A 135 -0.22 10.14 4.01
N SER A 136 -1.33 10.29 4.75
CA SER A 136 -2.24 11.43 4.59
C SER A 136 -1.56 12.77 4.88
N MET A 137 -0.76 12.83 5.95
CA MET A 137 -0.01 14.03 6.34
C MET A 137 1.09 14.38 5.33
N ILE A 138 1.75 13.38 4.74
CA ILE A 138 2.75 13.60 3.68
C ILE A 138 2.07 14.22 2.45
N VAL A 139 0.93 13.67 2.01
CA VAL A 139 0.20 14.23 0.86
C VAL A 139 -0.23 15.68 1.13
N LEU A 140 -0.73 15.96 2.34
CA LEU A 140 -1.11 17.32 2.75
C LEU A 140 0.09 18.28 2.76
N ALA A 141 1.22 17.85 3.31
CA ALA A 141 2.45 18.66 3.36
C ALA A 141 2.98 18.98 1.97
N VAL A 142 3.01 18.00 1.06
CA VAL A 142 3.39 18.22 -0.35
C VAL A 142 2.45 19.22 -1.01
N ALA A 143 1.14 19.08 -0.82
CA ALA A 143 0.16 19.99 -1.40
C ALA A 143 0.28 21.43 -0.86
N GLY A 144 0.73 21.60 0.39
CA GLY A 144 0.98 22.90 1.00
C GLY A 144 2.20 23.61 0.40
N GLU A 145 3.28 22.88 0.13
CA GLU A 145 4.52 23.42 -0.45
C GLU A 145 4.38 23.77 -1.94
N GLU A 146 3.54 23.07 -2.71
CA GLU A 146 3.31 23.35 -4.13
C GLU A 146 2.45 24.61 -4.40
N ARG A 147 1.77 25.14 -3.38
CA ARG A 147 0.91 26.33 -3.52
C ARG A 147 1.67 27.65 -3.42
N PHE A 148 2.93 27.63 -3.02
CA PHE A 148 3.78 28.80 -2.80
C PHE A 148 5.08 28.69 -3.61
#